data_AF-K2BD87-F1
#
_entry.id   AF-K2BD87-F1
#
_cell.length_a   1.000
_cell.length_b   1.000
_cell.length_c   1.000
_cell.angle_alpha   90.00
_cell.angle_beta   90.00
_cell.angle_gamma   90.00
#
_symmetry.space_group_name_H-M   'P 1'
#
loop_
_entity.id
_entity.type
_entity.pdbx_description
1 polymer ?
#
loop_
_entity_poly.entity_id
_entity_poly.type
_entity_poly.pdbx_seq_one_letter_code
_entity_poly.pdbx_strand_id
1 'polypeptide(L)' 'MTTYDELINVPSFWKKKENFNTERWEIKFFCRDCRRIVETTRLNPNKYIYECHICKWRNISIWTQEWLVDFYEIK' A
#
# COMPACT_ATOMS: atom_id res chain seq x y z
N MET A 1 -20.25 -10.14 10.30
CA MET A 1 -19.26 -9.22 9.70
C MET A 1 -18.83 -8.30 10.83
N THR A 2 -17.63 -8.49 11.36
CA THR A 2 -17.10 -7.60 12.41
C THR A 2 -16.62 -6.33 11.74
N THR A 3 -17.36 -5.24 11.93
CA THR A 3 -16.93 -3.89 11.56
C THR A 3 -15.84 -3.45 12.52
N TYR A 4 -14.76 -2.85 12.00
CA TYR A 4 -13.59 -2.44 12.78
C TYR A 4 -13.90 -1.47 13.94
N ASP A 5 -15.09 -0.84 13.93
CA ASP A 5 -15.67 -0.07 15.04
C ASP A 5 -15.90 -0.87 16.33
N GLU A 6 -15.97 -2.21 16.26
CA GLU A 6 -16.19 -3.09 17.41
C GLU A 6 -14.90 -3.45 18.15
N LEU A 7 -13.74 -2.95 17.69
CA LEU A 7 -12.46 -3.14 18.40
C LEU A 7 -12.44 -2.24 19.64
N ILE A 8 -12.96 -2.77 20.75
CA ILE A 8 -12.93 -2.13 22.06
C ILE A 8 -11.47 -1.97 22.49
N ASN A 9 -11.00 -0.73 22.49
CA ASN A 9 -9.75 -0.34 23.15
C ASN A 9 -9.89 -0.64 24.65
N VAL A 10 -9.21 -1.69 25.12
CA VAL A 10 -9.12 -2.01 26.56
C VAL A 10 -8.48 -0.80 27.25
N PRO A 11 -9.17 -0.14 28.21
CA PRO A 11 -8.66 1.07 28.81
C PRO A 11 -7.46 0.74 29.69
N SER A 12 -6.25 0.91 29.15
CA SER A 12 -5.04 0.99 29.96
C SER A 12 -5.02 2.37 30.62
N PHE A 13 -5.23 2.36 31.94
CA PHE A 13 -5.12 3.49 32.87
C PHE A 13 -3.94 4.38 32.42
N TRP A 14 -4.22 5.57 31.85
CA TRP A 14 -3.28 6.61 31.35
C TRP A 14 -3.00 6.77 29.85
N LYS A 15 -3.50 5.93 28.93
CA LYS A 15 -3.35 6.23 27.49
C LYS A 15 -4.59 6.94 26.93
N LYS A 16 -4.43 8.18 26.45
CA LYS A 16 -5.46 8.88 25.66
C LYS A 16 -5.87 7.95 24.49
N LYS A 17 -7.17 7.86 24.19
CA LYS A 17 -7.65 7.18 22.99
C LYS A 17 -6.96 7.80 21.78
N GLU A 18 -6.04 7.07 21.17
CA GLU A 18 -5.48 7.45 19.87
C GLU A 18 -6.58 7.24 18.83
N ASN A 19 -6.98 8.33 18.18
CA ASN A 19 -7.83 8.23 16.99
C ASN A 19 -7.00 7.53 15.92
N PHE A 20 -7.47 6.37 15.46
CA PHE A 20 -6.83 5.65 14.38
C PHE A 20 -6.98 6.49 13.11
N ASN A 21 -5.93 7.22 12.72
CA ASN A 21 -6.00 8.03 11.50
C ASN A 21 -6.19 7.07 10.31
N THR A 22 -7.35 7.16 9.68
CA THR A 22 -7.78 6.23 8.62
C THR A 22 -7.04 6.52 7.30
N GLU A 23 -6.30 7.63 7.25
CA GLU A 23 -5.38 8.02 6.19
C GLU A 23 -4.18 7.06 6.16
N ARG A 24 -4.42 5.84 5.70
CA ARG A 24 -3.40 4.85 5.41
C ARG A 24 -2.61 5.38 4.21
N TRP A 25 -1.32 5.61 4.41
CA TRP A 25 -0.36 6.07 3.39
C TRP A 25 -0.67 5.54 1.98
N GLU A 26 -0.67 6.44 0.99
CA GLU A 26 -1.01 6.10 -0.40
C GLU A 26 -0.03 5.03 -0.92
N ILE A 27 -0.55 3.82 -1.13
CA ILE A 27 0.22 2.69 -1.67
C ILE A 27 0.32 2.87 -3.17
N LYS A 28 1.56 2.89 -3.70
CA LYS A 28 1.82 2.96 -5.13
C LYS A 28 2.57 1.74 -5.62
N PHE A 29 2.41 1.48 -6.91
CA PHE A 29 3.01 0.35 -7.61
C PHE A 29 4.08 0.87 -8.56
N PHE A 30 5.31 0.38 -8.39
CA PHE A 30 6.43 0.73 -9.25
C PHE A 30 6.82 -0.44 -10.13
N CYS A 31 6.81 -0.25 -11.44
CA CYS A 31 7.29 -1.26 -12.38
C CYS A 31 8.81 -1.12 -12.56
N ARG A 32 9.57 -2.15 -12.21
CA ARG A 32 11.04 -2.14 -12.32
C ARG A 32 11.51 -2.12 -13.77
N ASP A 33 10.76 -2.73 -14.69
CA ASP A 33 11.09 -2.74 -16.11
C ASP A 33 10.87 -1.37 -16.76
N CYS A 34 9.77 -0.68 -16.41
CA CYS A 34 9.48 0.67 -16.92
C CYS A 34 10.17 1.78 -16.11
N ARG A 35 10.74 1.45 -14.94
CA ARG A 35 11.34 2.39 -13.97
C ARG A 35 10.45 3.58 -13.63
N ARG A 36 9.14 3.35 -13.51
CA ARG A 36 8.17 4.38 -13.15
C ARG A 36 7.03 3.81 -12.32
N ILE A 37 6.36 4.69 -11.61
CA ILE A 37 5.09 4.39 -10.95
C ILE A 37 4.04 4.16 -12.04
N VAL A 38 3.32 3.06 -11.92
CA VAL A 38 2.32 2.63 -12.90
C VAL A 38 1.06 2.17 -12.21
N GLU A 39 -0.06 2.28 -12.91
CA GLU A 39 -1.26 1.55 -12.55
C GLU A 39 -1.06 0.06 -12.85
N THR A 40 -1.61 -0.78 -11.98
CA THR A 40 -1.47 -2.22 -12.10
C THR A 40 -2.81 -2.91 -11.97
N THR A 41 -3.00 -3.96 -12.78
CA THR A 41 -4.13 -4.86 -12.61
C THR A 41 -3.71 -6.03 -11.73
N ARG A 42 -4.52 -6.31 -10.72
CA ARG A 42 -4.36 -7.51 -9.91
C ARG A 42 -4.90 -8.70 -10.68
N LEU A 43 -4.01 -9.60 -11.11
CA LEU A 43 -4.38 -10.77 -11.92
C LEU A 43 -5.10 -11.85 -11.13
N ASN A 44 -4.89 -11.91 -9.81
CA ASN A 44 -5.50 -12.93 -8.96
C ASN A 44 -5.91 -12.34 -7.61
N PRO A 45 -7.19 -12.45 -7.19
CA PRO A 45 -7.66 -11.92 -5.91
C PRO A 45 -7.03 -12.61 -4.69
N ASN A 46 -6.49 -13.82 -4.84
CA ASN A 46 -5.88 -14.58 -3.75
C ASN A 46 -4.35 -14.46 -3.68
N LYS A 47 -3.71 -13.87 -4.69
CA LYS A 47 -2.25 -13.69 -4.74
C LYS A 47 -1.89 -12.23 -4.88
N TYR A 48 -0.69 -11.87 -4.45
CA TYR A 48 -0.13 -10.53 -4.66
C TYR A 48 0.59 -10.46 -6.01
N ILE A 49 -0.12 -10.85 -7.08
CA ILE A 49 0.41 -10.82 -8.44
C ILE A 49 -0.24 -9.64 -9.16
N TYR A 50 0.60 -8.69 -9.54
CA TYR A 50 0.21 -7.48 -10.23
C TYR A 50 0.86 -7.45 -11.60
N GLU A 51 0.13 -6.90 -12.57
CA GLU A 51 0.60 -6.72 -13.94
C GLU A 51 0.64 -5.24 -14.29
N CYS A 52 1.74 -4.79 -14.88
CA CYS A 52 1.92 -3.42 -15.33
C CYS A 52 1.10 -3.18 -16.61
N HIS A 53 0.26 -2.14 -16.64
CA HIS A 53 -0.53 -1.82 -17.83
C HIS A 53 0.30 -1.47 -19.08
N ILE A 54 1.55 -1.03 -18.88
CA ILE A 54 2.38 -0.51 -19.97
C ILE A 54 3.19 -1.62 -20.64
N CYS A 55 3.93 -2.40 -19.85
CA CYS A 55 4.78 -3.46 -20.39
C CYS A 55 4.16 -4.85 -20.29
N LYS A 56 3.09 -5.03 -19.49
CA LYS A 56 2.48 -6.34 -19.16
C LYS A 56 3.41 -7.30 -18.40
N TRP A 57 4.52 -6.78 -17.86
CA TRP A 57 5.41 -7.56 -16.99
C TRP A 57 4.92 -7.56 -15.54
N ARG A 58 5.36 -8.57 -14.80
CA ARG A 58 4.96 -8.84 -13.40
C ARG A 58 5.99 -8.35 -12.37
N ASN A 59 7.01 -7.61 -12.81
CA ASN A 59 8.09 -7.14 -11.95
C ASN A 59 7.71 -5.82 -11.26
N ILE A 60 6.83 -5.92 -10.26
CA ILE A 60 6.20 -4.77 -9.60
C ILE A 60 6.60 -4.73 -8.13
N SER A 61 7.04 -3.56 -7.67
CA SER A 61 7.31 -3.26 -6.27
C SER A 61 6.15 -2.46 -5.68
N ILE A 62 5.77 -2.79 -4.45
CA ILE A 62 4.63 -2.20 -3.74
C ILE A 62 5.16 -1.51 -2.50
N TRP A 63 5.04 -0.19 -2.45
CA TRP A 63 5.55 0.62 -1.35
C TRP A 63 4.71 1.90 -1.23
N THR A 64 4.93 2.68 -0.17
CA THR A 64 4.37 4.03 -0.09
C THR A 64 5.09 4.94 -1.09
N GLN A 65 4.42 6.01 -1.54
CA GLN A 65 5.02 6.96 -2.47
C GLN A 65 6.37 7.50 -1.97
N GLU A 66 6.47 7.87 -0.70
CA GLU A 66 7.70 8.40 -0.09
C GLU A 66 8.86 7.42 -0.20
N TRP A 67 8.61 6.14 0.11
CA TRP A 67 9.63 5.10 0.00
C TRP A 67 10.04 4.83 -1.44
N LEU A 68 9.12 4.91 -2.40
CA LEU A 68 9.47 4.74 -3.81
C LEU A 68 10.35 5.87 -4.32
N VAL A 69 10.03 7.11 -3.93
CA VAL A 69 10.81 8.29 -4.30
C VAL A 69 12.22 8.22 -3.71
N ASP A 70 12.33 7.87 -2.42
CA ASP A 70 13.62 7.73 -1.74
C ASP A 70 14.45 6.57 -2.29
N PHE A 71 13.87 5.37 -2.44
CA PHE A 71 14.60 4.16 -2.84
C PHE A 71 15.03 4.16 -4.31
N TYR A 72 14.21 4.69 -5.20
CA TYR A 72 14.49 4.72 -6.64
C TYR A 72 15.00 6.08 -7.13
N GLU A 73 15.26 7.03 -6.21
CA GLU A 73 15.70 8.40 -6.51
C GLU A 73 14.86 9.07 -7.62
N ILE A 74 13.54 8.83 -7.58
CA ILE A 74 12.61 9.32 -8.60
C ILE A 74 12.37 10.81 -8.31
N LYS A 75 13.11 11.68 -9.02
CA LYS A 75 12.92 13.14 -8.99
C LYS A 75 11.65 13.59 -9.73
#